data_AF-A0A1S6YGJ8-F1
#
_entry.id   AF-A0A1S6YGJ8-F1
#
_cell.length_a   1.000
_cell.length_b   1.000
_cell.length_c   1.000
_cell.angle_alpha   90.00
_cell.angle_beta   90.00
_cell.angle_gamma   90.00
#
_symmetry.space_group_name_H-M   'P 1'
#
loop_
_entity.id
_entity.type
_entity.pdbx_description
1 polymer ?
#
loop_
_entity_poly.entity_id
_entity_poly.type
_entity_poly.pdbx_seq_one_letter_code
_entity_poly.pdbx_strand_id
1 'polypeptide(L)'
;VQVRVQCLMSMRISALVKKRFFDRYTLNFVCVHTEHAGYVFTEHQPNLANLCGSIESKGNEGDTLENGHLRIRAGALHRAHAGVLIVQLEDLLAEEEAWTHLKRALRTKQVLLPAGSSQSQGMLRPEGVPLTCKLVLVGEPCSFERLSQEDSSFRELFKVCAEFDTSMPNSDKNQVALIAYLDRVVARYGTFSLDSSAYARLLAYAEELAESHTRLSTSFVQIADLVLESHAVAVDMHPDVSVITAHVVQEALNRRQYVCSRARERFRRMIACGELLVEVQGYRIGRI
;
A
#
# COMPACT_ATOMS: atom_id res chain seq x y z
N VAL A 1 37.47 -59.46 23.43
CA VAL A 1 36.85 -58.90 24.65
C VAL A 1 35.42 -58.50 24.31
N GLN A 2 34.48 -59.42 24.52
CA GLN A 2 33.04 -59.20 24.39
C GLN A 2 32.57 -58.46 25.64
N VAL A 3 32.10 -57.22 25.52
CA VAL A 3 31.39 -56.54 26.60
C VAL A 3 29.89 -56.70 26.33
N ARG A 4 29.32 -57.68 27.03
CA ARG A 4 27.88 -57.79 27.30
C ARG A 4 27.41 -56.49 27.94
N VAL A 5 26.61 -55.70 27.23
CA VAL A 5 25.74 -54.70 27.86
C VAL A 5 24.42 -55.41 28.11
N GLN A 6 24.29 -55.89 29.34
CA GLN A 6 23.04 -56.40 29.90
C GLN A 6 21.97 -55.33 29.75
N CYS A 7 20.90 -55.73 29.06
CA CYS A 7 19.65 -54.99 28.94
C CYS A 7 19.10 -54.69 30.34
N LEU A 8 19.35 -53.48 30.84
CA LEU A 8 18.60 -52.92 31.95
C LEU A 8 17.22 -52.53 31.41
N MET A 9 16.24 -53.27 31.91
CA MET A 9 14.81 -53.04 31.88
C MET A 9 14.39 -51.57 31.76
N SER A 10 13.47 -51.35 30.82
CA SER A 10 12.39 -50.38 30.89
C SER A 10 12.73 -48.99 31.46
N MET A 11 13.51 -48.20 30.72
CA MET A 11 13.26 -46.76 30.78
C MET A 11 11.88 -46.52 30.14
N ARG A 12 10.83 -46.40 30.96
CA ARG A 12 9.66 -45.61 30.59
C ARG A 12 10.16 -44.19 30.37
N ILE A 13 10.70 -43.92 29.18
CA ILE A 13 11.01 -42.56 28.75
C ILE A 13 9.70 -41.80 28.89
N SER A 14 9.65 -40.88 29.84
CA SER A 14 8.49 -40.05 30.11
C SER A 14 8.01 -39.44 28.78
N ALA A 15 6.70 -39.39 28.56
CA ALA A 15 6.12 -38.84 27.33
C ALA A 15 6.69 -37.45 26.99
N LEU A 16 7.09 -36.69 28.01
CA LEU A 16 7.79 -35.40 27.90
C LEU A 16 9.17 -35.48 27.26
N VAL A 17 9.96 -36.51 27.57
CA VAL A 17 11.30 -36.71 26.97
C VAL A 17 11.18 -37.21 25.53
N LYS A 18 10.19 -38.07 25.24
CA LYS A 18 9.85 -38.45 23.84
C LYS A 18 9.39 -37.23 23.05
N LYS A 19 8.50 -36.41 23.60
CA LYS A 19 8.00 -35.19 22.95
C LYS A 19 9.14 -34.20 22.67
N ARG A 20 9.99 -33.90 23.66
CA ARG A 20 11.20 -33.08 23.46
C ARG A 20 12.15 -33.64 22.41
N PHE A 21 12.30 -34.97 22.34
CA PHE A 21 13.12 -35.62 21.31
C PHE A 21 12.55 -35.41 19.91
N PHE A 22 11.25 -35.60 19.72
CA PHE A 22 10.57 -35.43 18.42
C PHE A 22 10.46 -33.97 18.01
N ASP A 23 10.23 -33.05 18.94
CA ASP A 23 10.14 -31.61 18.67
C ASP A 23 11.42 -31.04 18.02
N ARG A 24 12.57 -31.70 18.19
CA ARG A 24 13.84 -31.33 17.52
C ARG A 24 13.85 -31.60 16.01
N TYR A 25 12.98 -32.49 15.55
CA TYR A 25 12.89 -32.93 14.15
C TYR A 25 11.54 -32.55 13.52
N THR A 26 10.70 -31.80 14.24
CA THR A 26 9.42 -31.34 13.74
C THR A 26 9.65 -30.27 12.66
N LEU A 27 8.88 -30.35 11.56
CA LEU A 27 8.97 -29.38 10.49
C LEU A 27 8.14 -28.14 10.82
N ASN A 28 8.72 -26.95 10.60
CA ASN A 28 8.00 -25.69 10.64
C ASN A 28 7.61 -25.28 9.22
N PHE A 29 6.32 -25.28 8.91
CA PHE A 29 5.81 -24.74 7.66
C PHE A 29 5.69 -23.22 7.78
N VAL A 30 6.66 -22.51 7.21
CA VAL A 30 6.75 -21.03 7.28
C VAL A 30 5.73 -20.37 6.35
N CYS A 31 5.55 -20.90 5.14
CA CYS A 31 4.54 -20.47 4.18
C CYS A 31 3.97 -21.68 3.46
N VAL A 32 2.66 -21.71 3.28
CA VAL A 32 1.95 -22.73 2.50
C VAL A 32 1.11 -22.00 1.46
N HIS A 33 1.33 -22.35 0.20
CA HIS A 33 0.65 -21.82 -0.96
C HIS A 33 -0.28 -22.90 -1.50
N THR A 34 -1.60 -22.69 -1.44
CA THR A 34 -2.60 -23.71 -1.77
C THR A 34 -3.03 -23.69 -3.24
N GLU A 35 -2.88 -22.56 -3.95
CA GLU A 35 -3.32 -22.39 -5.33
C GLU A 35 -2.20 -21.84 -6.24
N HIS A 36 -2.23 -22.12 -7.54
CA HIS A 36 -1.19 -21.69 -8.49
C HIS A 36 -1.37 -20.25 -9.02
N ALA A 37 -2.27 -19.47 -8.43
CA ALA A 37 -2.47 -18.08 -8.82
C ALA A 37 -1.29 -17.23 -8.33
N GLY A 38 -0.64 -16.50 -9.25
CA GLY A 38 0.48 -15.62 -8.94
C GLY A 38 0.16 -14.71 -7.75
N TYR A 39 0.80 -14.98 -6.62
CA TYR A 39 0.47 -14.33 -5.37
C TYR A 39 0.88 -12.87 -5.39
N VAL A 40 -0.07 -11.96 -5.18
CA VAL A 40 0.21 -10.55 -5.01
C VAL A 40 0.07 -10.22 -3.53
N PHE A 41 1.18 -9.90 -2.88
CA PHE A 41 1.19 -9.45 -1.50
C PHE A 41 1.54 -7.97 -1.46
N THR A 42 0.77 -7.20 -0.71
CA THR A 42 1.07 -5.80 -0.42
C THR A 42 1.52 -5.71 1.03
N GLU A 43 2.70 -5.14 1.26
CA GLU A 43 3.22 -4.88 2.60
C GLU A 43 3.11 -3.38 2.89
N HIS A 44 2.31 -3.04 3.89
CA HIS A 44 2.03 -1.66 4.29
C HIS A 44 2.95 -1.18 5.41
N GLN A 45 3.61 -2.09 6.14
CA GLN A 45 4.54 -1.71 7.21
C GLN A 45 5.85 -2.47 7.03
N PRO A 46 6.73 -2.00 6.13
CA PRO A 46 7.96 -2.68 5.72
C PRO A 46 9.08 -2.59 6.77
N ASN A 47 8.81 -2.97 8.02
CA ASN A 47 9.83 -3.16 9.04
C ASN A 47 10.68 -4.41 8.69
N LEU A 48 11.94 -4.44 9.15
CA LEU A 48 12.89 -5.54 8.97
C LEU A 48 12.28 -6.92 9.29
N ALA A 49 11.58 -7.04 10.41
CA ALA A 49 10.92 -8.29 10.82
C ALA A 49 9.76 -8.67 9.88
N ASN A 50 8.97 -7.69 9.42
CA ASN A 50 7.85 -7.93 8.53
C ASN A 50 8.30 -8.27 7.10
N LEU A 51 9.41 -7.69 6.62
CA LEU A 51 9.94 -7.97 5.28
C LEU A 51 10.67 -9.31 5.20
N CYS A 52 11.68 -9.49 6.06
CA CYS A 52 12.60 -10.62 6.00
C CYS A 52 12.14 -11.80 6.87
N GLY A 53 11.25 -11.56 7.83
CA GLY A 53 10.86 -12.53 8.85
C GLY A 53 11.63 -12.33 10.15
N SER A 54 11.28 -13.09 11.17
CA SER A 54 11.94 -13.02 12.47
C SER A 54 11.96 -14.39 13.16
N ILE A 55 12.84 -14.53 14.14
CA ILE A 55 12.85 -15.67 15.06
C ILE A 55 12.34 -15.15 16.39
N GLU A 56 11.19 -15.63 16.84
CA GLU A 56 10.67 -15.22 18.14
C GLU A 56 11.63 -15.69 19.26
N SER A 57 12.02 -14.78 20.16
CA SER A 57 12.74 -15.13 21.39
C SER A 57 11.76 -15.32 22.55
N LYS A 58 12.06 -16.20 23.51
CA LYS A 58 11.24 -16.33 24.74
C LYS A 58 11.89 -15.41 25.76
N GLY A 59 11.14 -14.47 26.32
CA GLY A 59 11.62 -13.54 27.35
C GLY A 59 11.82 -14.17 28.74
N ASN A 60 11.86 -15.50 28.86
CA ASN A 60 12.05 -16.16 30.15
C ASN A 60 13.50 -16.59 30.30
N GLU A 61 14.20 -15.96 31.24
CA GLU A 61 15.55 -16.32 31.68
C GLU A 61 15.57 -17.80 32.11
N GLY A 62 16.34 -18.62 31.38
CA GLY A 62 16.66 -19.99 31.77
C GLY A 62 16.13 -21.11 30.86
N ASP A 63 15.27 -20.84 29.87
CA ASP A 63 14.88 -21.86 28.88
C ASP A 63 16.00 -21.97 27.83
N THR A 64 16.65 -23.13 27.77
CA THR A 64 17.63 -23.43 26.73
C THR A 64 16.96 -23.22 25.36
N LEU A 65 17.68 -22.74 24.34
CA LEU A 65 17.19 -22.50 22.96
C LEU A 65 16.75 -23.82 22.25
N GLU A 66 15.91 -24.62 22.89
CA GLU A 66 15.34 -25.85 22.33
C GLU A 66 14.32 -25.45 21.25
N ASN A 67 14.50 -26.01 20.04
CA ASN A 67 13.56 -25.94 18.92
C ASN A 67 13.25 -24.55 18.35
N GLY A 68 14.21 -23.63 18.32
CA GLY A 68 13.98 -22.29 17.74
C GLY A 68 13.64 -22.29 16.23
N HIS A 69 13.84 -23.39 15.51
CA HIS A 69 13.41 -23.52 14.10
C HIS A 69 11.87 -23.53 13.97
N LEU A 70 11.16 -24.00 15.00
CA LEU A 70 9.68 -23.93 15.09
C LEU A 70 9.15 -22.51 15.32
N ARG A 71 10.04 -21.56 15.61
CA ARG A 71 9.71 -20.18 15.97
C ARG A 71 10.07 -19.17 14.90
N ILE A 72 10.46 -19.66 13.72
CA ILE A 72 10.71 -18.85 12.54
C ILE A 72 9.35 -18.37 12.02
N ARG A 73 9.21 -17.06 11.86
CA ARG A 73 8.06 -16.40 11.24
C ARG A 73 8.43 -15.93 9.84
N ALA A 74 7.48 -16.11 8.92
CA ALA A 74 7.61 -15.65 7.55
C ALA A 74 7.56 -14.12 7.46
N GLY A 75 8.48 -13.53 6.68
CA GLY A 75 8.34 -12.16 6.22
C GLY A 75 7.51 -12.08 4.94
N ALA A 76 7.27 -10.87 4.47
CA ALA A 76 6.61 -10.56 3.21
C ALA A 76 7.38 -11.15 2.01
N LEU A 77 8.72 -11.14 2.05
CA LEU A 77 9.54 -11.76 1.00
C LEU A 77 9.34 -13.28 0.92
N HIS A 78 9.16 -13.95 2.06
CA HIS A 78 8.86 -15.38 2.11
C HIS A 78 7.43 -15.66 1.61
N ARG A 79 6.46 -14.84 2.05
CA ARG A 79 5.06 -14.97 1.61
C ARG A 79 4.91 -14.77 0.10
N ALA A 80 5.64 -13.81 -0.47
CA ALA A 80 5.61 -13.50 -1.89
C ALA A 80 6.45 -14.42 -2.78
N HIS A 81 6.98 -15.54 -2.26
CA HIS A 81 7.75 -16.51 -3.03
C HIS A 81 7.02 -16.92 -4.32
N ALA A 82 7.73 -16.89 -5.46
CA ALA A 82 7.19 -17.11 -6.81
C ALA A 82 6.02 -16.18 -7.24
N GLY A 83 5.83 -15.05 -6.55
CA GLY A 83 4.79 -14.06 -6.83
C GLY A 83 5.32 -12.64 -6.97
N VAL A 84 4.50 -11.68 -6.56
CA VAL A 84 4.78 -10.24 -6.57
C VAL A 84 4.62 -9.67 -5.16
N LEU A 85 5.61 -8.92 -4.70
CA LEU A 85 5.56 -8.13 -3.48
C LEU A 85 5.46 -6.64 -3.86
N ILE A 86 4.41 -5.98 -3.40
CA ILE A 86 4.20 -4.54 -3.53
C ILE A 86 4.54 -3.88 -2.20
N VAL A 87 5.41 -2.87 -2.22
CA VAL A 87 5.85 -2.13 -1.03
C VAL A 87 5.77 -0.64 -1.30
N GLN A 88 5.27 0.11 -0.33
CA GLN A 88 5.29 1.57 -0.36
C GLN A 88 6.71 2.09 -0.10
N LEU A 89 7.22 2.95 -0.97
CA LEU A 89 8.59 3.45 -0.91
C LEU A 89 8.80 4.34 0.31
N GLU A 90 7.86 5.23 0.61
CA GLU A 90 7.96 6.18 1.72
C GLU A 90 8.12 5.45 3.06
N ASP A 91 7.31 4.40 3.28
CA ASP A 91 7.37 3.59 4.50
C ASP A 91 8.65 2.76 4.58
N LEU A 92 9.17 2.30 3.44
CA LEU A 92 10.42 1.55 3.37
C LEU A 92 11.64 2.42 3.69
N LEU A 93 11.61 3.69 3.29
CA LEU A 93 12.69 4.65 3.56
C LEU A 93 12.66 5.20 4.97
N ALA A 94 11.51 5.14 5.65
CA ALA A 94 11.44 5.44 7.08
C ALA A 94 12.25 4.43 7.92
N GLU A 95 12.42 3.19 7.44
CA GLU A 95 13.12 2.10 8.11
C GLU A 95 14.46 1.78 7.40
N GLU A 96 15.53 2.48 7.75
CA GLU A 96 16.85 2.34 7.10
C GLU A 96 17.42 0.90 7.15
N GLU A 97 17.21 0.20 8.26
CA GLU A 97 17.64 -1.20 8.42
C GLU A 97 16.90 -2.14 7.46
N ALA A 98 15.62 -1.88 7.21
CA ALA A 98 14.81 -2.66 6.29
C ALA A 98 15.27 -2.46 4.84
N TRP A 99 15.55 -1.21 4.45
CA TRP A 99 16.10 -0.87 3.13
C TRP A 99 17.44 -1.54 2.86
N THR A 100 18.37 -1.46 3.82
CA THR A 100 19.71 -2.07 3.68
C THR A 100 19.64 -3.60 3.56
N HIS A 101 18.79 -4.26 4.35
CA HIS A 101 18.58 -5.70 4.25
C HIS A 101 17.91 -6.12 2.94
N LEU A 102 16.93 -5.35 2.46
CA LEU A 102 16.27 -5.61 1.19
C LEU A 102 17.27 -5.52 0.02
N LYS A 103 18.10 -4.48 -0.01
CA LYS A 103 19.17 -4.35 -1.02
C LYS A 103 20.12 -5.55 -0.98
N ARG A 104 20.50 -5.99 0.23
CA ARG A 104 21.35 -7.17 0.40
C ARG A 104 20.67 -8.42 -0.15
N ALA A 105 19.41 -8.66 0.18
CA ALA A 105 18.65 -9.81 -0.28
C ALA A 105 18.48 -9.82 -1.81
N LEU A 106 18.26 -8.66 -2.44
CA LEU A 106 18.17 -8.52 -3.89
C LEU A 106 19.51 -8.81 -4.58
N ARG A 107 20.63 -8.35 -4.00
CA ARG A 107 21.99 -8.60 -4.52
C ARG A 107 22.40 -10.07 -4.41
N THR A 108 22.18 -10.68 -3.24
CA THR A 108 22.53 -12.09 -3.00
C THR A 108 21.53 -13.07 -3.59
N LYS A 109 20.35 -12.58 -4.00
CA LYS A 109 19.18 -13.39 -4.37
C LYS A 109 18.80 -14.38 -3.28
N GLN A 110 19.05 -14.03 -2.02
CA GLN A 110 18.77 -14.86 -0.86
C GLN A 110 18.20 -14.00 0.27
N VAL A 111 17.09 -14.44 0.84
CA VAL A 111 16.50 -13.86 2.04
C VAL A 111 17.16 -14.49 3.24
N LEU A 112 17.82 -13.66 4.02
CA LEU A 112 18.41 -14.04 5.31
C LEU A 112 17.53 -13.49 6.41
N LEU A 113 17.24 -14.31 7.42
CA LEU A 113 16.59 -13.80 8.62
C LEU A 113 17.54 -12.81 9.32
N PRO A 114 17.03 -11.65 9.76
CA PRO A 114 17.83 -10.69 10.51
C PRO A 114 18.32 -11.35 11.81
N ALA A 115 19.60 -11.19 12.10
CA ALA A 115 20.11 -11.55 13.42
C ALA A 115 19.55 -10.52 14.42
N GLY A 116 18.92 -10.98 15.50
CA GLY A 116 18.46 -10.11 16.57
C GLY A 116 19.60 -9.21 17.06
N SER A 117 19.28 -7.96 17.41
CA SER A 117 20.23 -6.95 17.88
C SER A 117 21.02 -7.39 19.13
N SER A 118 20.50 -8.36 19.89
CA SER A 118 21.27 -9.10 20.88
C SER A 118 21.98 -10.26 20.19
N GLN A 119 23.29 -10.11 19.98
CA GLN A 119 24.21 -11.23 19.73
C GLN A 119 24.25 -12.18 20.94
N SER A 120 23.13 -12.83 21.22
CA SER A 120 23.03 -13.88 22.21
C SER A 120 23.65 -15.13 21.59
N GLN A 121 24.78 -15.54 22.15
CA GLN A 121 25.46 -16.78 21.78
C GLN A 121 24.44 -17.93 21.85
N GLY A 122 24.22 -18.62 20.73
CA GLY A 122 23.27 -19.74 20.63
C GLY A 122 22.03 -19.51 19.76
N MET A 123 21.84 -18.32 19.17
CA MET A 123 20.76 -18.10 18.20
C MET A 123 20.97 -18.90 16.90
N LEU A 124 19.90 -19.58 16.45
CA LEU A 124 19.85 -20.29 15.18
C LEU A 124 20.13 -19.33 14.02
N ARG A 125 21.03 -19.73 13.13
CA ARG A 125 21.32 -19.05 11.86
C ARG A 125 20.83 -19.93 10.72
N PRO A 126 19.57 -19.80 10.30
CA PRO A 126 19.06 -20.57 9.18
C PRO A 126 19.82 -20.20 7.91
N GLU A 127 19.88 -21.17 6.99
CA GLU A 127 20.37 -20.94 5.65
C GLU A 127 19.47 -19.96 4.90
N GLY A 128 20.05 -19.17 3.98
CA GLY A 128 19.31 -18.21 3.18
C GLY A 128 18.33 -18.90 2.23
N VAL A 129 17.11 -18.39 2.18
CA VAL A 129 16.07 -18.89 1.26
C VAL A 129 16.23 -18.16 -0.08
N PRO A 130 16.22 -18.86 -1.23
CA PRO A 130 16.34 -18.19 -2.53
C PRO A 130 15.19 -17.21 -2.78
N LEU A 131 15.54 -15.98 -3.19
CA LEU A 131 14.59 -14.93 -3.51
C LEU A 131 14.08 -15.11 -4.95
N THR A 132 12.81 -15.50 -5.10
CA THR A 132 12.17 -15.76 -6.40
C THR A 132 11.04 -14.79 -6.75
N CYS A 133 10.67 -13.90 -5.82
CA CYS A 133 9.57 -12.96 -6.01
C CYS A 133 9.98 -11.75 -6.87
N LYS A 134 9.00 -11.14 -7.57
CA LYS A 134 9.15 -9.83 -8.19
C LYS A 134 8.81 -8.74 -7.17
N LEU A 135 9.64 -7.73 -7.03
CA LEU A 135 9.40 -6.60 -6.14
C LEU A 135 8.91 -5.39 -6.96
N VAL A 136 7.82 -4.77 -6.52
CA VAL A 136 7.27 -3.54 -7.08
C VAL A 136 7.25 -2.49 -5.98
N LEU A 137 7.99 -1.41 -6.18
CA LEU A 137 7.97 -0.25 -5.30
C LEU A 137 6.97 0.76 -5.85
N VAL A 138 6.12 1.29 -4.97
CA VAL A 138 5.14 2.33 -5.29
C VAL A 138 5.44 3.54 -4.42
N GLY A 139 5.50 4.72 -5.01
CA GLY A 139 5.83 5.96 -4.29
C GLY A 139 5.73 7.18 -5.19
N GLU A 140 5.97 8.35 -4.62
CA GLU A 140 5.93 9.61 -5.35
C GLU A 140 7.16 9.79 -6.25
N PRO A 141 7.04 10.50 -7.39
CA PRO A 141 8.16 10.76 -8.30
C PRO A 141 9.36 11.41 -7.58
N CYS A 142 9.10 12.38 -6.71
CA CYS A 142 10.13 13.07 -5.92
C CYS A 142 10.93 12.10 -5.03
N SER A 143 10.27 11.09 -4.44
CA SER A 143 10.91 10.06 -3.62
C SER A 143 11.89 9.22 -4.43
N PHE A 144 11.49 8.82 -5.64
CA PHE A 144 12.35 8.06 -6.55
C PHE A 144 13.54 8.88 -7.07
N GLU A 145 13.32 10.15 -7.42
CA GLU A 145 14.39 11.03 -7.88
C GLU A 145 15.45 11.25 -6.79
N ARG A 146 15.01 11.57 -5.56
CA ARG A 146 15.91 11.76 -4.42
C ARG A 146 16.74 10.50 -4.17
N LEU A 147 16.07 9.36 -4.07
CA LEU A 147 16.74 8.09 -3.78
C LEU A 147 17.71 7.70 -4.89
N SER A 148 17.37 7.98 -6.14
CA SER A 148 18.25 7.75 -7.28
C SER A 148 19.51 8.61 -7.26
N GLN A 149 19.51 9.77 -6.59
CA GLN A 149 20.69 10.63 -6.45
C GLN A 149 21.52 10.22 -5.23
N GLU A 150 20.87 9.79 -4.15
CA GLU A 150 21.52 9.42 -2.89
C GLU A 150 22.15 8.01 -2.93
N ASP A 151 21.52 7.05 -3.63
CA ASP A 151 21.97 5.65 -3.67
C ASP A 151 22.12 5.14 -5.11
N SER A 152 23.38 5.04 -5.56
CA SER A 152 23.72 4.48 -6.87
C SER A 152 23.28 3.03 -7.05
N SER A 153 23.19 2.26 -5.96
CA SER A 153 22.75 0.85 -5.97
C SER A 153 21.31 0.70 -6.44
N PHE A 154 20.50 1.74 -6.26
CA PHE A 154 19.08 1.69 -6.57
C PHE A 154 18.83 1.40 -8.04
N ARG A 155 19.51 2.14 -8.94
CA ARG A 155 19.38 1.97 -10.39
C ARG A 155 19.87 0.60 -10.87
N GLU A 156 20.81 -0.02 -10.15
CA GLU A 156 21.30 -1.37 -10.47
C GLU A 156 20.23 -2.44 -10.17
N LEU A 157 19.51 -2.26 -9.06
CA LEU A 157 18.51 -3.21 -8.56
C LEU A 157 17.14 -3.02 -9.23
N PHE A 158 16.73 -1.78 -9.47
CA PHE A 158 15.43 -1.43 -10.02
C PHE A 158 15.60 -0.86 -11.42
N LYS A 159 15.59 -1.75 -12.42
CA LYS A 159 15.88 -1.41 -13.82
C LYS A 159 14.66 -0.93 -14.62
N VAL A 160 13.46 -1.27 -14.16
CA VAL A 160 12.21 -0.97 -14.86
C VAL A 160 11.49 0.11 -14.08
N CYS A 161 11.31 1.27 -14.71
CA CYS A 161 10.46 2.34 -14.21
C CYS A 161 9.13 2.32 -14.96
N ALA A 162 8.01 2.39 -14.23
CA ALA A 162 6.68 2.52 -14.79
C ALA A 162 6.04 3.78 -14.21
N GLU A 163 6.10 4.87 -14.97
CA GLU A 163 5.54 6.16 -14.58
C GLU A 163 4.10 6.27 -15.04
N PHE A 164 3.24 6.78 -14.17
CA PHE A 164 1.86 7.10 -14.48
C PHE A 164 1.74 8.61 -14.69
N ASP A 165 1.27 9.01 -15.87
CA ASP A 165 0.97 10.40 -16.18
C ASP A 165 -0.24 10.87 -15.34
N THR A 166 -0.25 12.14 -14.92
CA THR A 166 -1.33 12.76 -14.13
C THR A 166 -2.57 13.06 -14.97
N SER A 167 -2.45 12.95 -16.29
CA SER A 167 -3.55 13.14 -17.22
C SER A 167 -3.39 12.24 -18.46
N MET A 168 -4.48 11.98 -19.15
CA MET A 168 -4.53 11.19 -20.38
C MET A 168 -5.26 11.95 -21.50
N PRO A 169 -5.02 11.65 -22.79
CA PRO A 169 -5.74 12.31 -23.88
C PRO A 169 -7.26 12.15 -23.75
N ASN A 170 -8.01 13.22 -23.99
CA ASN A 170 -9.46 13.17 -24.05
C ASN A 170 -9.91 12.60 -25.41
N SER A 171 -9.94 11.27 -25.50
CA SER A 171 -10.37 10.53 -26.69
C SER A 171 -11.56 9.65 -26.35
N ASP A 172 -12.39 9.33 -27.34
CA ASP A 172 -13.57 8.47 -27.16
C ASP A 172 -13.24 7.16 -26.45
N LYS A 173 -12.08 6.55 -26.76
CA LYS A 173 -11.59 5.34 -26.10
C LYS A 173 -11.37 5.54 -24.60
N ASN A 174 -10.76 6.66 -24.21
CA ASN A 174 -10.46 6.96 -22.81
C ASN A 174 -11.71 7.40 -22.04
N GLN A 175 -12.64 8.11 -22.69
CA GLN A 175 -13.94 8.43 -22.13
C GLN A 175 -14.73 7.16 -21.83
N VAL A 176 -14.81 6.22 -22.79
CA VAL A 176 -15.47 4.92 -22.59
C VAL A 176 -14.81 4.11 -21.46
N ALA A 177 -13.47 4.10 -21.41
CA ALA A 177 -12.74 3.43 -20.33
C ALA A 177 -13.02 4.04 -18.95
N LEU A 178 -13.13 5.37 -18.87
CA LEU A 178 -13.45 6.09 -17.65
C LEU A 178 -14.90 5.83 -17.22
N ILE A 179 -15.86 5.83 -18.15
CA ILE A 179 -17.26 5.45 -17.87
C ILE A 179 -17.33 4.02 -17.30
N ALA A 180 -16.68 3.05 -17.96
CA ALA A 180 -16.62 1.67 -17.49
C ALA A 180 -15.89 1.52 -16.14
N TYR A 181 -14.97 2.43 -15.81
CA TYR A 181 -14.40 2.51 -14.47
C TYR A 181 -15.43 3.00 -13.44
N LEU A 182 -16.17 4.07 -13.75
CA LEU A 182 -17.20 4.61 -12.87
C LEU A 182 -18.32 3.59 -12.61
N ASP A 183 -18.72 2.81 -13.61
CA ASP A 183 -19.69 1.72 -13.42
C ASP A 183 -19.21 0.68 -12.41
N ARG A 184 -17.91 0.35 -12.45
CA ARG A 184 -17.30 -0.55 -11.47
C ARG A 184 -17.25 0.08 -10.09
N VAL A 185 -17.04 1.40 -9.98
CA VAL A 185 -17.11 2.12 -8.70
C VAL A 185 -18.53 2.04 -8.14
N VAL A 186 -19.55 2.34 -8.95
CA VAL A 186 -20.96 2.26 -8.56
C VAL A 186 -21.31 0.86 -8.06
N ALA A 187 -20.94 -0.17 -8.81
CA ALA A 187 -21.19 -1.56 -8.44
C ALA A 187 -20.44 -2.00 -7.17
N ARG A 188 -19.19 -1.54 -6.99
CA ARG A 188 -18.35 -1.89 -5.84
C ARG A 188 -18.87 -1.31 -4.53
N TYR A 189 -19.33 -0.06 -4.56
CA TYR A 189 -19.79 0.67 -3.37
C TYR A 189 -21.31 0.62 -3.18
N GLY A 190 -22.06 0.06 -4.13
CA GLY A 190 -23.51 -0.06 -4.05
C GLY A 190 -24.23 1.29 -4.12
N THR A 191 -23.70 2.25 -4.88
CA THR A 191 -24.34 3.56 -5.03
C THR A 191 -25.52 3.52 -6.01
N PHE A 192 -26.28 4.61 -6.07
CA PHE A 192 -27.28 4.81 -7.10
C PHE A 192 -26.67 4.79 -8.51
N SER A 193 -27.50 4.41 -9.49
CA SER A 193 -27.11 4.40 -10.90
C SER A 193 -26.85 5.82 -11.41
N LEU A 194 -25.92 5.96 -12.35
CA LEU A 194 -25.61 7.23 -12.99
C LEU A 194 -26.38 7.33 -14.30
N ASP A 195 -27.02 8.48 -14.55
CA ASP A 195 -27.56 8.80 -15.87
C ASP A 195 -26.47 9.36 -16.79
N SER A 196 -26.71 9.33 -18.10
CA SER A 196 -25.95 9.98 -19.17
C SER A 196 -25.51 11.41 -18.81
N SER A 197 -26.40 12.20 -18.19
CA SER A 197 -26.09 13.56 -17.74
C SER A 197 -25.03 13.59 -16.63
N ALA A 198 -25.06 12.64 -15.70
CA ALA A 198 -24.06 12.53 -14.63
C ALA A 198 -22.69 12.12 -15.17
N TYR A 199 -22.63 11.15 -16.10
CA TYR A 199 -21.36 10.81 -16.76
C TYR A 199 -20.76 12.01 -17.48
N ALA A 200 -21.56 12.76 -18.24
CA ALA A 200 -21.08 13.97 -18.92
C ALA A 200 -20.50 14.98 -17.91
N ARG A 201 -21.16 15.18 -16.76
CA ARG A 201 -20.65 16.09 -15.73
C ARG A 201 -19.37 15.59 -15.06
N LEU A 202 -19.24 14.28 -14.83
CA LEU A 202 -18.04 13.64 -14.27
C LEU A 202 -16.86 13.68 -15.26
N LEU A 203 -17.11 13.52 -16.56
CA LEU A 203 -16.10 13.71 -17.60
C LEU A 203 -15.62 15.16 -17.64
N ALA A 204 -16.55 16.13 -17.61
CA ALA A 204 -16.20 17.54 -17.53
C ALA A 204 -15.40 17.86 -16.25
N TYR A 205 -15.73 17.23 -15.11
CA TYR A 205 -14.94 17.36 -13.89
C TYR A 205 -13.52 16.77 -14.04
N ALA A 206 -13.36 15.66 -14.75
CA ALA A 206 -12.05 15.10 -15.05
C ALA A 206 -11.21 16.01 -15.96
N GLU A 207 -11.84 16.75 -16.88
CA GLU A 207 -11.19 17.82 -17.68
C GLU A 207 -10.79 19.02 -16.80
N GLU A 208 -11.69 19.47 -15.91
CA GLU A 208 -11.43 20.54 -14.94
C GLU A 208 -10.23 20.19 -14.05
N LEU A 209 -10.14 18.96 -13.55
CA LEU A 209 -9.01 18.46 -12.77
C LEU A 209 -7.70 18.40 -13.58
N ALA A 210 -7.78 18.22 -14.90
CA ALA A 210 -6.63 18.25 -15.78
C ALA A 210 -6.26 19.66 -16.26
N GLU A 211 -7.06 20.67 -15.90
CA GLU A 211 -6.95 22.06 -16.36
C GLU A 211 -6.87 22.18 -17.90
N SER A 212 -7.47 21.24 -18.63
CA SER A 212 -7.38 21.16 -20.09
C SER A 212 -8.55 20.40 -20.71
N HIS A 213 -9.20 20.99 -21.71
CA HIS A 213 -10.27 20.31 -22.47
C HIS A 213 -9.76 19.14 -23.33
N THR A 214 -8.47 19.12 -23.65
CA THR A 214 -7.87 18.06 -24.49
C THR A 214 -7.40 16.86 -23.67
N ARG A 215 -7.48 16.92 -22.33
CA ARG A 215 -6.99 15.88 -21.43
C ARG A 215 -8.00 15.57 -20.33
N LEU A 216 -7.94 14.36 -19.80
CA LEU A 216 -8.70 13.89 -18.66
C LEU A 216 -7.73 13.57 -17.53
N SER A 217 -8.06 13.95 -16.30
CA SER A 217 -7.24 13.62 -15.13
C SER A 217 -7.24 12.11 -14.89
N THR A 218 -6.07 11.57 -14.51
CA THR A 218 -5.92 10.17 -14.07
C THR A 218 -6.08 10.04 -12.56
N SER A 219 -6.52 11.10 -11.86
CA SER A 219 -6.85 11.06 -10.44
C SER A 219 -8.19 10.34 -10.21
N PHE A 220 -8.22 9.05 -10.53
CA PHE A 220 -9.41 8.20 -10.48
C PHE A 220 -10.03 8.11 -9.08
N VAL A 221 -9.22 8.32 -8.04
CA VAL A 221 -9.68 8.41 -6.64
C VAL A 221 -10.57 9.63 -6.46
N GLN A 222 -10.13 10.82 -6.87
CA GLN A 222 -10.93 12.05 -6.72
C GLN A 222 -12.24 12.01 -7.51
N ILE A 223 -12.23 11.38 -8.69
CA ILE A 223 -13.43 11.22 -9.50
C ILE A 223 -14.38 10.20 -8.84
N ALA A 224 -13.84 9.09 -8.30
CA ALA A 224 -14.64 8.11 -7.57
C ALA A 224 -15.23 8.68 -6.27
N ASP A 225 -14.48 9.49 -5.53
CA ASP A 225 -14.95 10.19 -4.34
C ASP A 225 -16.14 11.10 -4.68
N LEU A 226 -16.06 11.82 -5.80
CA LEU A 226 -17.18 12.65 -6.26
C LEU A 226 -18.45 11.82 -6.56
N VAL A 227 -18.33 10.57 -7.03
CA VAL A 227 -19.47 9.67 -7.20
C VAL A 227 -20.10 9.34 -5.84
N LEU A 228 -19.28 9.04 -4.83
CA LEU A 228 -19.75 8.75 -3.46
C LEU A 228 -20.39 9.99 -2.82
N GLU A 229 -19.78 11.17 -2.99
CA GLU A 229 -20.35 12.44 -2.55
C GLU A 229 -21.70 12.71 -3.23
N SER A 230 -21.79 12.47 -4.54
CA SER A 230 -23.03 12.63 -5.31
C SER A 230 -24.12 11.68 -4.81
N HIS A 231 -23.77 10.44 -4.45
CA HIS A 231 -24.70 9.51 -3.83
C HIS A 231 -25.21 10.04 -2.47
N ALA A 232 -24.32 10.53 -1.60
CA ALA A 232 -24.72 11.12 -0.33
C ALA A 232 -25.66 12.33 -0.53
N VAL A 233 -25.35 13.20 -1.49
CA VAL A 233 -26.21 14.35 -1.82
C VAL A 233 -27.57 13.91 -2.37
N ALA A 234 -27.62 12.87 -3.20
CA ALA A 234 -28.88 12.32 -3.71
C ALA A 234 -29.79 11.85 -2.57
N VAL A 235 -29.22 11.10 -1.61
CA VAL A 235 -29.93 10.60 -0.42
C VAL A 235 -30.50 11.77 0.40
N ASP A 236 -29.72 12.83 0.61
CA ASP A 236 -30.15 14.01 1.36
C ASP A 236 -31.28 14.79 0.66
N MET A 237 -31.19 14.94 -0.67
CA MET A 237 -32.10 15.78 -1.44
C MET A 237 -33.49 15.14 -1.55
N HIS A 238 -33.53 13.84 -1.86
CA HIS A 238 -34.78 13.10 -2.04
C HIS A 238 -34.58 11.61 -1.72
N PRO A 239 -35.29 11.06 -0.70
CA PRO A 239 -35.14 9.65 -0.31
C PRO A 239 -35.62 8.65 -1.37
N ASP A 240 -36.40 9.11 -2.37
CA ASP A 240 -36.95 8.26 -3.44
C ASP A 240 -36.09 8.22 -4.71
N VAL A 241 -34.98 8.96 -4.75
CA VAL A 241 -34.13 9.02 -5.94
C VAL A 241 -33.20 7.82 -6.01
N SER A 242 -33.27 7.10 -7.13
CA SER A 242 -32.43 5.93 -7.44
C SER A 242 -31.40 6.20 -8.56
N VAL A 243 -31.38 7.43 -9.09
CA VAL A 243 -30.56 7.84 -10.22
C VAL A 243 -29.87 9.17 -9.93
N ILE A 244 -28.55 9.21 -10.10
CA ILE A 244 -27.74 10.42 -9.99
C ILE A 244 -27.74 11.12 -11.35
N THR A 245 -28.10 12.39 -11.36
CA THR A 245 -28.12 13.27 -12.55
C THR A 245 -27.02 14.33 -12.47
N ALA A 246 -26.77 15.05 -13.58
CA ALA A 246 -25.81 16.15 -13.61
C ALA A 246 -26.02 17.20 -12.49
N HIS A 247 -27.28 17.48 -12.15
CA HIS A 247 -27.62 18.45 -11.09
C HIS A 247 -27.11 17.99 -9.72
N VAL A 248 -27.28 16.71 -9.39
CA VAL A 248 -26.81 16.14 -8.13
C VAL A 248 -25.28 16.19 -8.05
N VAL A 249 -24.59 15.84 -9.14
CA VAL A 249 -23.12 15.90 -9.21
C VAL A 249 -22.63 17.34 -9.04
N GLN A 250 -23.30 18.30 -9.70
CA GLN A 250 -22.95 19.70 -9.55
C GLN A 250 -23.19 20.20 -8.12
N GLU A 251 -24.25 19.75 -7.45
CA GLU A 251 -24.52 20.10 -6.06
C GLU A 251 -23.48 19.51 -5.10
N ALA A 252 -23.03 18.28 -5.34
CA ALA A 252 -21.91 17.70 -4.58
C ALA A 252 -20.63 18.54 -4.72
N LEU A 253 -20.29 18.99 -5.94
CA LEU A 253 -19.19 19.91 -6.16
C LEU A 253 -19.37 21.25 -5.43
N ASN A 254 -20.57 21.83 -5.46
CA ASN A 254 -20.88 23.06 -4.75
C ASN A 254 -20.67 22.91 -3.23
N ARG A 255 -21.16 21.79 -2.66
CA ARG A 255 -20.96 21.47 -1.23
C ARG A 255 -19.49 21.28 -0.88
N ARG A 256 -18.73 20.56 -1.71
CA ARG A 256 -17.29 20.37 -1.53
C ARG A 256 -16.55 21.72 -1.53
N GLN A 257 -16.88 22.60 -2.47
CA GLN A 257 -16.32 23.96 -2.51
C GLN A 257 -16.72 24.81 -1.29
N TYR A 258 -17.95 24.68 -0.80
CA TYR A 258 -18.45 25.39 0.38
C TYR A 258 -17.69 24.98 1.66
N VAL A 259 -17.39 23.70 1.85
CA VAL A 259 -16.59 23.25 3.01
C VAL A 259 -15.20 23.90 3.01
N CYS A 260 -14.62 24.09 1.83
CA CYS A 260 -13.33 24.75 1.65
C CYS A 260 -13.42 26.29 1.58
N SER A 261 -14.61 26.91 1.63
CA SER A 261 -14.78 28.34 1.33
C SER A 261 -14.63 29.28 2.53
N ARG A 262 -14.40 28.80 3.76
CA ARG A 262 -14.28 29.69 4.96
C ARG A 262 -13.25 30.81 4.77
N ALA A 263 -12.11 30.51 4.16
CA ALA A 263 -11.10 31.52 3.84
C ALA A 263 -11.63 32.53 2.79
N ARG A 264 -12.24 32.03 1.71
CA ARG A 264 -12.82 32.86 0.64
C ARG A 264 -13.98 33.73 1.14
N GLU A 265 -14.83 33.23 2.02
CA GLU A 265 -15.91 34.00 2.66
C GLU A 265 -15.37 35.10 3.56
N ARG A 266 -14.30 34.82 4.32
CA ARG A 266 -13.62 35.83 5.11
C ARG A 266 -13.08 36.95 4.23
N PHE A 267 -12.40 36.63 3.12
CA PHE A 267 -11.97 37.63 2.14
C PHE A 267 -13.14 38.43 1.56
N ARG A 268 -14.23 37.78 1.17
CA ARG A 268 -15.44 38.46 0.68
C ARG A 268 -16.04 39.42 1.72
N ARG A 269 -16.07 39.01 3.00
CA ARG A 269 -16.51 39.88 4.10
C ARG A 269 -15.58 41.08 4.29
N MET A 270 -14.26 40.88 4.26
CA MET A 270 -13.30 41.97 4.38
C MET A 270 -13.45 43.00 3.24
N ILE A 271 -13.71 42.54 2.01
CA ILE A 271 -14.01 43.42 0.87
C ILE A 271 -15.33 44.16 1.12
N ALA A 272 -16.39 43.45 1.50
CA ALA A 272 -17.72 44.02 1.71
C ALA A 272 -17.75 45.05 2.86
N CYS A 273 -16.99 44.81 3.93
CA CYS A 273 -16.87 45.72 5.07
C CYS A 273 -15.88 46.88 4.82
N GLY A 274 -15.20 46.91 3.67
CA GLY A 274 -14.25 47.97 3.31
C GLY A 274 -12.89 47.87 4.00
N GLU A 275 -12.61 46.78 4.72
CA GLU A 275 -11.28 46.50 5.28
C GLU A 275 -10.26 46.21 4.16
N LEU A 276 -10.73 45.64 3.05
CA LEU A 276 -9.94 45.37 1.85
C LEU A 276 -10.55 46.15 0.68
N LEU A 277 -9.93 47.27 0.33
CA LEU A 277 -10.38 48.16 -0.74
C LEU A 277 -10.12 47.53 -2.11
N VAL A 278 -11.16 46.95 -2.71
CA VAL A 278 -11.15 46.44 -4.09
C VAL A 278 -12.26 47.16 -4.87
N GLU A 279 -11.87 48.04 -5.79
CA GLU A 279 -12.79 48.76 -6.68
C GLU A 279 -12.94 47.97 -7.99
N VAL A 280 -14.09 47.33 -8.21
CA VAL A 280 -14.36 46.51 -9.42
C VAL A 280 -15.11 47.28 -10.52
N GLN A 281 -15.47 48.55 -10.25
CA GLN A 281 -16.22 49.40 -11.16
C GLN A 281 -15.57 50.79 -11.24
N GLY A 282 -15.59 51.38 -12.44
CA GLY A 282 -14.99 52.69 -12.73
C GLY A 282 -13.64 52.60 -13.43
N TYR A 283 -13.03 53.75 -13.68
CA TYR A 283 -11.71 53.87 -14.31
C TYR A 283 -10.80 54.74 -13.44
N ARG A 284 -9.60 54.25 -13.14
CA ARG A 284 -8.56 54.93 -12.36
C ARG A 284 -7.21 54.75 -13.04
N ILE A 285 -6.48 55.84 -13.27
CA ILE A 285 -5.12 55.78 -13.83
C ILE A 285 -4.17 55.24 -12.74
N GLY A 286 -3.39 54.21 -13.06
CA GLY A 286 -2.40 53.62 -12.15
C GLY A 286 -2.93 52.56 -11.17
N ARG A 287 -4.17 52.07 -11.37
CA ARG A 287 -4.75 50.91 -10.66
C ARG A 287 -5.24 49.90 -11.69
N ILE A 288 -5.03 48.61 -11.42
CA ILE A 288 -5.50 47.46 -12.22
C ILE A 288 -6.39 46.62 -11.32
#